data_AF-A0A4W3GLV8-F1
#
_entry.id   AF-A0A4W3GLV8-F1
#
_cell.length_a   1.000
_cell.length_b   1.000
_cell.length_c   1.000
_cell.angle_alpha   90.00
_cell.angle_beta   90.00
_cell.angle_gamma   90.00
#
_symmetry.space_group_name_H-M   'P 1'
#
loop_
_entity.id
_entity.type
_entity.pdbx_description
1 polymer ?
#
loop_
_entity_poly.entity_id
_entity_poly.type
_entity_poly.pdbx_seq_one_letter_code
_entity_poly.pdbx_strand_id
1 'polypeptide(L)'
;MEPEVTSLSVCLSVCLSVCLSVCLSVCLSVCLSVCLSVCLSVCLSVCLSVCLSVCLSVCLSVCLSVCLSVCLSVCLSLCVSVCVSLSDCLSLSVSLHRLEFENQKTRLGIQLDYERQQLKEDQEKVQMWEQTVKKDESEIEKLKKEEHRHMKIIDETMAQLQDLKNQHLAKKSEVNDKNHEMEDIRKKLGGANKEMTQLHKEVTAIETKLEQKRSDRHNLLQGCKMQDIKLPLVQGSIEDISQEESEEATTSTQRTSNLYAREAMIHIDYSEISEELKEASADDEIKQEMSNLQQKVTEHHNILQRIAAPNMKAMEKLDSVRDKFQETSEGERQRESVCVCVCASE
;
A
#
# COMPACT_ATOMS: atom_id res chain seq x y z
N MET A 1 8.18 198.63 -114.83
CA MET A 1 6.78 198.32 -114.48
C MET A 1 6.84 197.23 -113.44
N GLU A 2 6.90 197.60 -112.17
CA GLU A 2 5.70 197.87 -111.32
C GLU A 2 5.33 196.56 -110.57
N PRO A 3 4.88 196.67 -109.31
CA PRO A 3 5.59 196.09 -108.17
C PRO A 3 4.68 195.17 -107.32
N GLU A 4 5.11 194.84 -106.10
CA GLU A 4 4.23 194.44 -104.96
C GLU A 4 3.45 193.10 -105.01
N VAL A 5 4.11 191.95 -104.82
CA VAL A 5 3.49 190.85 -104.00
C VAL A 5 4.48 189.87 -103.35
N THR A 6 5.79 190.01 -103.54
CA THR A 6 6.80 189.02 -103.10
C THR A 6 7.16 189.06 -101.61
N SER A 7 6.63 189.98 -100.78
CA SER A 7 6.94 190.01 -99.34
C SER A 7 5.82 189.49 -98.42
N LEU A 8 4.56 189.39 -98.87
CA LEU A 8 3.43 188.96 -98.03
C LEU A 8 3.31 187.42 -97.97
N SER A 9 3.66 186.72 -99.05
CA SER A 9 3.56 185.26 -99.17
C SER A 9 4.53 184.49 -98.25
N VAL A 10 5.76 185.00 -98.07
CA VAL A 10 6.78 184.32 -97.25
C VAL A 10 6.57 184.59 -95.76
N CYS A 11 6.09 185.77 -95.38
CA CYS A 11 5.81 186.08 -93.98
C CYS A 11 4.62 185.25 -93.44
N LEU A 12 3.57 185.04 -94.23
CA LEU A 12 2.40 184.27 -93.77
C LEU A 12 2.70 182.77 -93.60
N SER A 13 3.51 182.17 -94.47
CA SER A 13 3.77 180.72 -94.44
C SER A 13 4.68 180.30 -93.28
N VAL A 14 5.66 181.13 -92.94
CA VAL A 14 6.57 180.88 -91.81
C VAL A 14 5.85 181.09 -90.48
N CYS A 15 5.03 182.15 -90.36
CA CYS A 15 4.23 182.36 -89.16
C CYS A 15 3.25 181.20 -88.91
N LEU A 16 2.55 180.70 -89.93
CA LEU A 16 1.57 179.62 -89.73
C LEU A 16 2.22 178.27 -89.39
N SER A 17 3.35 177.93 -90.03
CA SER A 17 4.01 176.62 -89.82
C SER A 17 4.68 176.49 -88.45
N VAL A 18 5.27 177.57 -87.93
CA VAL A 18 5.88 177.57 -86.60
C VAL A 18 4.82 177.58 -85.51
N CYS A 19 3.73 178.33 -85.67
CA CYS A 19 2.64 178.34 -84.69
C CYS A 19 1.98 176.95 -84.58
N LEU A 20 1.68 176.28 -85.70
CA LEU A 20 1.03 174.96 -85.68
C LEU A 20 1.93 173.85 -85.14
N SER A 21 3.22 173.83 -85.49
CA SER A 21 4.14 172.76 -85.06
C SER A 21 4.47 172.80 -83.57
N VAL A 22 4.62 174.00 -82.99
CA VAL A 22 4.93 174.16 -81.56
C VAL A 22 3.68 173.90 -80.70
N CYS A 23 2.50 174.35 -81.12
CA CYS A 23 1.28 174.10 -80.37
C CYS A 23 0.94 172.60 -80.33
N LEU A 24 1.03 171.87 -81.45
CA LEU A 24 0.68 170.44 -81.50
C LEU A 24 1.68 169.54 -80.76
N SER A 25 2.98 169.82 -80.85
CA SER A 25 4.01 168.97 -80.21
C SER A 25 4.02 169.07 -78.69
N VAL A 26 3.80 170.27 -78.14
CA VAL A 26 3.80 170.48 -76.68
C VAL A 26 2.50 169.97 -76.05
N CYS A 27 1.35 170.14 -76.71
CA CYS A 27 0.08 169.66 -76.17
C CYS A 27 0.01 168.13 -76.14
N LEU A 28 0.47 167.43 -77.19
CA LEU A 28 0.42 165.96 -77.23
C LEU A 28 1.42 165.27 -76.31
N SER A 29 2.64 165.80 -76.16
CA SER A 29 3.68 165.15 -75.36
C SER A 29 3.42 165.22 -73.86
N VAL A 30 2.90 166.35 -73.36
CA VAL A 30 2.63 166.53 -71.93
C VAL A 30 1.36 165.81 -71.49
N CYS A 31 0.30 165.83 -72.32
CA CYS A 31 -0.95 165.15 -71.98
C CYS A 31 -0.78 163.62 -71.92
N LEU A 32 -0.07 163.01 -72.88
CA LEU A 32 0.09 161.55 -72.91
C LEU A 32 1.05 161.00 -71.84
N SER A 33 2.14 161.71 -71.52
CA SER A 33 3.14 161.21 -70.57
C SER A 33 2.66 161.22 -69.12
N VAL A 34 1.91 162.24 -68.72
CA VAL A 34 1.43 162.38 -67.34
C VAL A 34 0.23 161.47 -67.07
N CYS A 35 -0.69 161.34 -68.03
CA CYS A 35 -1.89 160.51 -67.84
C CYS A 35 -1.55 159.02 -67.76
N LEU A 36 -0.63 158.52 -68.59
CA LEU A 36 -0.29 157.09 -68.60
C LEU A 36 0.61 156.67 -67.43
N SER A 37 1.54 157.51 -66.99
CA SER A 37 2.49 157.13 -65.92
C SER A 37 1.85 157.05 -64.53
N VAL A 38 0.91 157.95 -64.22
CA VAL A 38 0.26 157.99 -62.90
C VAL A 38 -0.86 156.95 -62.78
N CYS A 39 -1.64 156.74 -63.84
CA CYS A 39 -2.73 155.78 -63.80
C CYS A 39 -2.23 154.32 -63.70
N LEU A 40 -1.16 153.97 -64.43
CA LEU A 40 -0.65 152.58 -64.41
C LEU A 40 0.12 152.24 -63.13
N SER A 41 0.88 153.16 -62.54
CA SER A 41 1.73 152.84 -61.38
C SER A 41 0.93 152.66 -60.08
N VAL A 42 -0.11 153.47 -59.88
CA VAL A 42 -0.91 153.44 -58.65
C VAL A 42 -1.92 152.28 -58.68
N CYS A 43 -2.55 152.02 -59.82
CA CYS A 43 -3.54 150.95 -59.91
C CYS A 43 -2.91 149.56 -59.76
N LEU A 44 -1.77 149.30 -60.40
CA LEU A 44 -1.13 147.98 -60.34
C LEU A 44 -0.47 147.69 -58.99
N SER A 45 0.17 148.67 -58.35
CA SER A 45 0.90 148.44 -57.09
C SER A 45 -0.03 148.14 -55.91
N VAL A 46 -1.15 148.86 -55.79
CA VAL A 46 -2.08 148.71 -54.68
C VAL A 46 -2.93 147.45 -54.83
N CYS A 47 -3.41 147.15 -56.04
CA CYS A 47 -4.24 145.98 -56.27
C CYS A 47 -3.46 144.68 -56.05
N LEU A 48 -2.22 144.58 -56.56
CA LEU A 48 -1.43 143.35 -56.40
C LEU A 48 -0.93 143.14 -54.97
N SER A 49 -0.49 144.19 -54.26
CA SER A 49 0.07 144.03 -52.92
C SER A 49 -0.97 143.63 -51.88
N VAL A 50 -2.17 144.23 -51.91
CA VAL A 50 -3.22 143.95 -50.93
C VAL A 50 -3.90 142.61 -51.20
N CYS A 51 -4.18 142.29 -52.47
CA CYS A 51 -4.84 141.03 -52.81
C CYS A 51 -3.93 139.84 -52.50
N LEU A 52 -2.64 139.88 -52.89
CA LEU A 52 -1.73 138.76 -52.63
C LEU A 52 -1.41 138.59 -51.14
N SER A 53 -1.14 139.68 -50.40
CA SER A 53 -0.75 139.56 -48.99
C SER A 53 -1.86 138.99 -48.12
N VAL A 54 -3.09 139.50 -48.24
CA VAL A 54 -4.22 139.08 -47.40
C VAL A 54 -4.71 137.69 -47.79
N CYS A 55 -4.81 137.41 -49.10
CA CYS A 55 -5.28 136.10 -49.56
C CYS A 55 -4.25 135.01 -49.23
N LEU A 56 -2.95 135.25 -49.39
CA LEU A 56 -1.95 134.25 -49.01
C LEU A 56 -1.83 134.11 -47.50
N SER A 57 -1.80 135.20 -46.72
CA SER A 57 -1.57 135.11 -45.28
C SER A 57 -2.73 134.40 -44.57
N VAL A 58 -3.97 134.76 -44.88
CA VAL A 58 -5.16 134.20 -44.21
C VAL A 58 -5.41 132.77 -44.66
N CYS A 59 -5.32 132.49 -45.96
CA CYS A 59 -5.51 131.13 -46.46
C CYS A 59 -4.40 130.22 -45.93
N LEU A 60 -3.12 130.61 -45.99
CA LEU A 60 -2.04 129.77 -45.46
C LEU A 60 -2.13 129.63 -43.94
N SER A 61 -2.38 130.70 -43.18
CA SER A 61 -2.40 130.59 -41.71
C SER A 61 -3.57 129.76 -41.22
N VAL A 62 -4.77 129.94 -41.76
CA VAL A 62 -5.97 129.21 -41.32
C VAL A 62 -5.93 127.78 -41.83
N CYS A 63 -5.59 127.55 -43.11
CA CYS A 63 -5.47 126.20 -43.62
C CYS A 63 -4.32 125.45 -42.93
N LEU A 64 -3.14 126.03 -42.76
CA LEU A 64 -2.04 125.33 -42.07
C LEU A 64 -2.35 125.12 -40.59
N SER A 65 -2.86 126.12 -39.85
CA SER A 65 -3.11 125.95 -38.41
C SER A 65 -4.24 124.96 -38.13
N VAL A 66 -5.37 125.05 -38.86
CA VAL A 66 -6.52 124.16 -38.64
C VAL A 66 -6.22 122.78 -39.19
N CYS A 67 -5.66 122.65 -40.40
CA CYS A 67 -5.30 121.34 -40.92
C CYS A 67 -4.19 120.70 -40.08
N LEU A 68 -3.11 121.39 -39.71
CA LEU A 68 -2.08 120.78 -38.88
C LEU A 68 -2.59 120.45 -37.47
N SER A 69 -3.31 121.35 -36.80
CA SER A 69 -3.78 121.07 -35.43
C SER A 69 -4.82 119.97 -35.37
N VAL A 70 -5.80 119.97 -36.28
CA VAL A 70 -6.85 118.94 -36.31
C VAL A 70 -6.29 117.63 -36.84
N CYS A 71 -5.53 117.63 -37.94
CA CYS A 71 -4.94 116.39 -38.44
C CYS A 71 -3.93 115.81 -37.44
N LEU A 72 -3.03 116.61 -36.83
CA LEU A 72 -2.09 116.07 -35.85
C LEU A 72 -2.80 115.59 -34.58
N SER A 73 -3.74 116.35 -34.01
CA SER A 73 -4.41 115.93 -32.78
C SER A 73 -5.28 114.70 -32.98
N VAL A 74 -6.05 114.63 -34.06
CA VAL A 74 -6.92 113.49 -34.38
C VAL A 74 -6.09 112.29 -34.80
N CYS A 75 -5.10 112.45 -35.69
CA CYS A 75 -4.26 111.33 -36.09
C CYS A 75 -3.43 110.81 -34.91
N LEU A 76 -2.80 111.67 -34.10
CA LEU A 76 -2.01 111.20 -32.95
C LEU A 76 -2.89 110.55 -31.87
N SER A 77 -4.05 111.13 -31.54
CA SER A 77 -4.95 110.53 -30.54
C SER A 77 -5.53 109.19 -31.00
N LEU A 78 -5.93 109.08 -32.27
CA LEU A 78 -6.41 107.82 -32.84
C LEU A 78 -5.28 106.80 -32.99
N CYS A 79 -4.10 107.19 -33.47
CA CYS A 79 -2.96 106.28 -33.58
C CYS A 79 -2.54 105.77 -32.20
N VAL A 80 -2.40 106.64 -31.19
CA VAL A 80 -2.00 106.22 -29.84
C VAL A 80 -3.08 105.35 -29.19
N SER A 81 -4.36 105.72 -29.29
CA SER A 81 -5.44 104.92 -28.69
C SER A 81 -5.57 103.54 -29.37
N VAL A 82 -5.46 103.46 -30.69
CA VAL A 82 -5.47 102.18 -31.41
C VAL A 82 -4.22 101.36 -31.08
N CYS A 83 -3.03 101.95 -31.06
CA CYS A 83 -1.80 101.25 -30.74
C CYS A 83 -1.80 100.69 -29.31
N VAL A 84 -2.26 101.46 -28.32
CA VAL A 84 -2.36 101.00 -26.92
C VAL A 84 -3.41 99.90 -26.80
N SER A 85 -4.60 100.10 -27.38
CA SER A 85 -5.68 99.09 -27.36
C SER A 85 -5.24 97.77 -27.99
N LEU A 86 -4.57 97.82 -29.15
CA LEU A 86 -4.04 96.63 -29.81
C LEU A 86 -2.93 95.97 -28.99
N SER A 87 -2.06 96.75 -28.35
CA SER A 87 -0.98 96.23 -27.51
C SER A 87 -1.53 95.53 -26.26
N ASP A 88 -2.53 96.11 -25.62
CA ASP A 88 -3.19 95.55 -24.43
C ASP A 88 -4.00 94.29 -24.79
N CYS A 89 -4.75 94.32 -25.91
CA CYS A 89 -5.45 93.15 -26.42
C CYS A 89 -4.50 92.01 -26.77
N LEU A 90 -3.37 92.33 -27.43
CA LEU A 90 -2.35 91.34 -27.78
C LEU A 90 -1.70 90.77 -26.51
N SER A 91 -1.31 91.62 -25.56
CA SER A 91 -0.71 91.21 -24.28
C SER A 91 -1.65 90.30 -23.47
N LEU A 92 -2.94 90.64 -23.40
CA LEU A 92 -3.96 89.83 -22.73
C LEU A 92 -4.17 88.50 -23.45
N SER A 93 -4.26 88.50 -24.78
CA SER A 93 -4.44 87.26 -25.57
C SER A 93 -3.26 86.30 -25.40
N VAL A 94 -2.03 86.82 -25.41
CA VAL A 94 -0.80 86.04 -25.20
C VAL A 94 -0.75 85.51 -23.77
N SER A 95 -1.11 86.33 -22.78
CA SER A 95 -1.15 85.91 -21.37
C SER A 95 -2.18 84.82 -21.12
N LEU A 96 -3.36 84.92 -21.74
CA LEU A 96 -4.42 83.93 -21.64
C LEU A 96 -4.01 82.60 -22.29
N HIS A 97 -3.49 82.64 -23.52
CA HIS A 97 -2.97 81.43 -24.17
C HIS A 97 -1.83 80.79 -23.38
N ARG A 98 -0.91 81.60 -22.82
CA ARG A 98 0.16 81.08 -21.97
C ARG A 98 -0.39 80.38 -20.72
N LEU A 99 -1.41 80.94 -20.09
CA LEU A 99 -2.07 80.32 -18.94
C LEU A 99 -2.77 79.00 -19.33
N GLU A 100 -3.46 78.96 -20.48
CA GLU A 100 -4.07 77.73 -21.00
C GLU A 100 -3.02 76.64 -21.25
N PHE A 101 -1.88 76.98 -21.87
CA PHE A 101 -0.78 76.04 -22.08
C PHE A 101 -0.17 75.55 -20.77
N GLU A 102 0.03 76.42 -19.78
CA GLU A 102 0.53 76.01 -18.45
C GLU A 102 -0.48 75.11 -17.71
N ASN A 103 -1.79 75.38 -17.83
CA ASN A 103 -2.83 74.51 -17.28
C ASN A 103 -2.84 73.13 -17.97
N GLN A 104 -2.73 73.09 -19.30
CA GLN A 104 -2.64 71.84 -20.05
C GLN A 104 -1.38 71.05 -19.65
N LYS A 105 -0.23 71.71 -19.54
CA LYS A 105 1.03 71.11 -19.09
C LYS A 105 0.91 70.54 -17.68
N THR A 106 0.28 71.28 -16.76
CA THR A 106 0.05 70.82 -15.38
C THR A 106 -0.86 69.59 -15.36
N ARG A 107 -1.96 69.61 -16.14
CA ARG A 107 -2.88 68.46 -16.24
C ARG A 107 -2.18 67.21 -16.78
N LEU A 108 -1.40 67.36 -17.85
CA LEU A 108 -0.62 66.27 -18.43
C LEU A 108 0.46 65.77 -17.46
N GLY A 109 1.09 66.68 -16.71
CA GLY A 109 2.06 66.33 -15.67
C GLY A 109 1.44 65.45 -14.57
N ILE A 110 0.30 65.88 -14.00
CA ILE A 110 -0.42 65.12 -12.98
C ILE A 110 -0.84 63.74 -13.51
N GLN A 111 -1.36 63.69 -14.75
CA GLN A 111 -1.76 62.42 -15.35
C GLN A 111 -0.56 61.49 -15.54
N LEU A 112 0.56 62.01 -16.03
CA LEU A 112 1.77 61.24 -16.23
C LEU A 112 2.36 60.74 -14.91
N ASP A 113 2.31 61.54 -13.84
CA ASP A 113 2.75 61.12 -12.52
C ASP A 113 1.83 60.04 -11.92
N TYR A 114 0.51 60.15 -12.12
CA TYR A 114 -0.46 59.12 -11.73
C TYR A 114 -0.18 57.79 -12.45
N GLU A 115 -0.01 57.81 -13.77
CA GLU A 115 0.30 56.61 -14.57
C GLU A 115 1.65 56.00 -14.19
N ARG A 116 2.67 56.84 -13.91
CA ARG A 116 3.98 56.36 -13.42
C ARG A 116 3.87 55.67 -12.07
N GLN A 117 3.10 56.23 -11.15
CA GLN A 117 2.88 55.64 -9.83
C GLN A 117 2.11 54.32 -9.93
N GLN A 118 1.06 54.28 -10.76
CA GLN A 118 0.28 53.07 -11.03
C GLN A 118 1.16 51.97 -11.63
N LEU A 119 1.98 52.31 -12.63
CA LEU A 119 2.93 51.37 -13.25
C LEU A 119 3.91 50.81 -12.22
N LYS A 120 4.41 51.64 -11.30
CA LYS A 120 5.32 51.21 -10.24
C LYS A 120 4.65 50.24 -9.28
N GLU A 121 3.43 50.53 -8.83
CA GLU A 121 2.66 49.63 -7.97
C GLU A 121 2.37 48.29 -8.64
N ASP A 122 2.03 48.32 -9.93
CA ASP A 122 1.76 47.09 -10.69
C ASP A 122 3.06 46.30 -10.95
N GLN A 123 4.20 46.96 -11.16
CA GLN A 123 5.52 46.30 -11.21
C GLN A 123 5.86 45.60 -9.89
N GLU A 124 5.61 46.24 -8.75
CA GLU A 124 5.84 45.64 -7.43
C GLU A 124 4.95 44.41 -7.20
N LYS A 125 3.67 44.46 -7.60
CA LYS A 125 2.75 43.31 -7.55
C LYS A 125 3.22 42.17 -8.46
N VAL A 126 3.64 42.48 -9.68
CA VAL A 126 4.17 41.48 -10.63
C VAL A 126 5.41 40.81 -10.04
N GLN A 127 6.36 41.57 -9.48
CA GLN A 127 7.55 40.99 -8.84
C GLN A 127 7.19 40.07 -7.66
N MET A 128 6.21 40.46 -6.85
CA MET A 128 5.71 39.62 -5.75
C MET A 128 5.09 38.31 -6.25
N TRP A 129 4.29 38.36 -7.32
CA TRP A 129 3.71 37.17 -7.93
C TRP A 129 4.77 36.29 -8.58
N GLU A 130 5.75 36.86 -9.29
CA GLU A 130 6.87 36.11 -9.87
C GLU A 130 7.67 35.36 -8.79
N GLN A 131 7.95 36.00 -7.65
CA GLN A 131 8.62 35.34 -6.52
C GLN A 131 7.77 34.20 -5.94
N THR A 132 6.46 34.40 -5.84
CA THR A 132 5.53 33.38 -5.34
C THR A 132 5.47 32.19 -6.29
N VAL A 133 5.28 32.43 -7.59
CA VAL A 133 5.29 31.40 -8.63
C VAL A 133 6.61 30.62 -8.60
N LYS A 134 7.75 31.31 -8.51
CA LYS A 134 9.07 30.65 -8.43
C LYS A 134 9.21 29.77 -7.17
N LYS A 135 8.66 30.21 -6.04
CA LYS A 135 8.65 29.43 -4.81
C LYS A 135 7.78 28.17 -4.98
N ASP A 136 6.57 28.33 -5.50
CA ASP A 136 5.63 27.25 -5.72
C ASP A 136 6.16 26.24 -6.75
N GLU A 137 6.80 26.70 -7.83
CA GLU A 137 7.49 25.84 -8.80
C GLU A 137 8.58 24.99 -8.13
N SER A 138 9.38 25.60 -7.26
CA SER A 138 10.41 24.87 -6.50
C SER A 138 9.83 23.85 -5.53
N GLU A 139 8.66 24.14 -4.96
CA GLU A 139 7.94 23.25 -4.05
C GLU A 139 7.30 22.08 -4.81
N ILE A 140 6.68 22.35 -5.96
CA ILE A 140 6.17 21.33 -6.88
C ILE A 140 7.29 20.39 -7.32
N GLU A 141 8.49 20.91 -7.63
CA GLU A 141 9.60 20.05 -8.03
C GLU A 141 10.12 19.17 -6.89
N LYS A 142 10.12 19.68 -5.64
CA LYS A 142 10.43 18.86 -4.45
C LYS A 142 9.39 17.76 -4.26
N LEU A 143 8.11 18.11 -4.31
CA LEU A 143 7.00 17.15 -4.17
C LEU A 143 7.03 16.07 -5.25
N LYS A 144 7.34 16.43 -6.51
CA LYS A 144 7.53 15.46 -7.60
C LYS A 144 8.69 14.49 -7.33
N LYS A 145 9.80 14.96 -6.74
CA LYS A 145 10.93 14.11 -6.35
C LYS A 145 10.54 13.16 -5.21
N GLU A 146 9.78 13.63 -4.23
CA GLU A 146 9.26 12.79 -3.15
C GLU A 146 8.24 11.77 -3.65
N GLU A 147 7.30 12.16 -4.52
CA GLU A 147 6.37 11.25 -5.17
C GLU A 147 7.10 10.13 -5.92
N HIS A 148 8.12 10.48 -6.72
CA HIS A 148 8.93 9.49 -7.43
C HIS A 148 9.71 8.57 -6.47
N ARG A 149 10.18 9.10 -5.33
CA ARG A 149 10.83 8.29 -4.28
C ARG A 149 9.83 7.32 -3.65
N HIS A 150 8.62 7.78 -3.33
CA HIS A 150 7.57 6.92 -2.78
C HIS A 150 7.13 5.84 -3.77
N MET A 151 7.03 6.17 -5.07
CA MET A 151 6.72 5.20 -6.11
C MET A 151 7.75 4.06 -6.14
N LYS A 152 9.05 4.37 -6.08
CA LYS A 152 10.11 3.35 -6.01
C LYS A 152 10.00 2.45 -4.79
N ILE A 153 9.70 3.02 -3.63
CA ILE A 153 9.50 2.26 -2.39
C ILE A 153 8.30 1.31 -2.52
N ILE A 154 7.21 1.76 -3.14
CA ILE A 154 6.04 0.93 -3.41
C ILE A 154 6.41 -0.24 -4.33
N ASP A 155 7.10 0.02 -5.44
CA ASP A 155 7.54 -1.02 -6.38
C ASP A 155 8.45 -2.06 -5.70
N GLU A 156 9.43 -1.61 -4.90
CA GLU A 156 10.31 -2.49 -4.12
C GLU A 156 9.52 -3.33 -3.10
N THR A 157 8.59 -2.71 -2.38
CA THR A 157 7.75 -3.40 -1.38
C THR A 157 6.82 -4.42 -2.05
N MET A 158 6.25 -4.09 -3.21
CA MET A 158 5.42 -5.00 -3.99
C MET A 158 6.22 -6.19 -4.50
N ALA A 159 7.46 -5.98 -4.96
CA ALA A 159 8.35 -7.06 -5.36
C ALA A 159 8.70 -7.99 -4.18
N GLN A 160 9.03 -7.42 -3.01
CA GLN A 160 9.28 -8.19 -1.79
C GLN A 160 8.04 -9.00 -1.34
N LEU A 161 6.85 -8.40 -1.39
CA LEU A 161 5.60 -9.08 -1.08
C LEU A 161 5.36 -10.27 -2.02
N GLN A 162 5.61 -10.09 -3.31
CA GLN A 162 5.45 -11.16 -4.30
C GLN A 162 6.44 -12.30 -4.08
N ASP A 163 7.69 -11.99 -3.73
CA ASP A 163 8.69 -13.02 -3.38
C ASP A 163 8.29 -13.79 -2.11
N LEU A 164 7.90 -13.08 -1.05
CA LEU A 164 7.38 -13.70 0.19
C LEU A 164 6.17 -14.59 -0.08
N LYS A 165 5.26 -14.17 -0.98
CA LYS A 165 4.10 -14.97 -1.37
C LYS A 165 4.52 -16.26 -2.09
N ASN A 166 5.50 -16.19 -2.98
CA ASN A 166 6.05 -17.37 -3.65
C ASN A 166 6.75 -18.31 -2.66
N GLN A 167 7.55 -17.77 -1.73
CA GLN A 167 8.19 -18.54 -0.67
C GLN A 167 7.15 -19.24 0.23
N HIS A 168 6.09 -18.52 0.62
CA HIS A 168 4.99 -19.09 1.39
C HIS A 168 4.29 -20.22 0.65
N LEU A 169 4.03 -20.07 -0.65
CA LEU A 169 3.43 -21.13 -1.48
C LEU A 169 4.34 -22.38 -1.55
N ALA A 170 5.65 -22.19 -1.74
CA ALA A 170 6.61 -23.28 -1.75
C ALA A 170 6.65 -24.01 -0.40
N LYS A 171 6.71 -23.27 0.71
CA LYS A 171 6.68 -23.84 2.07
C LYS A 171 5.37 -24.56 2.37
N LYS A 172 4.24 -24.02 1.89
CA LYS A 172 2.93 -24.68 2.01
C LYS A 172 2.89 -26.01 1.27
N SER A 173 3.49 -26.09 0.08
CA SER A 173 3.63 -27.36 -0.66
C SER A 173 4.48 -28.37 0.12
N GLU A 174 5.65 -27.95 0.62
CA GLU A 174 6.56 -28.80 1.39
C GLU A 174 5.88 -29.37 2.65
N VAL A 175 5.11 -28.54 3.37
CA VAL A 175 4.31 -28.98 4.53
C VAL A 175 3.23 -29.98 4.11
N ASN A 176 2.58 -29.78 2.97
CA ASN A 176 1.56 -30.71 2.48
C ASN A 176 2.17 -32.07 2.12
N ASP A 177 3.32 -32.08 1.46
CA ASP A 177 4.06 -33.30 1.12
C ASP A 177 4.49 -34.06 2.39
N LYS A 178 5.01 -33.33 3.39
CA LYS A 178 5.36 -33.92 4.70
C LYS A 178 4.16 -34.45 5.45
N ASN A 179 2.99 -33.80 5.35
CA ASN A 179 1.76 -34.34 5.93
C ASN A 179 1.31 -35.64 5.25
N HIS A 180 1.48 -35.77 3.93
CA HIS A 180 1.19 -37.02 3.22
C HIS A 180 2.14 -38.13 3.66
N GLU A 181 3.45 -37.86 3.72
CA GLU A 181 4.45 -38.80 4.25
C GLU A 181 4.11 -39.25 5.68
N MET A 182 3.73 -38.31 6.56
CA MET A 182 3.33 -38.61 7.93
C MET A 182 2.09 -39.51 8.01
N GLU A 183 1.12 -39.30 7.14
CA GLU A 183 -0.10 -40.12 7.09
C GLU A 183 0.21 -41.54 6.61
N ASP A 184 1.11 -41.70 5.65
CA ASP A 184 1.58 -43.02 5.20
C ASP A 184 2.35 -43.76 6.30
N ILE A 185 3.19 -43.06 7.06
CA ILE A 185 3.86 -43.62 8.24
C ILE A 185 2.85 -44.05 9.30
N ARG A 186 1.84 -43.22 9.59
CA ARG A 186 0.76 -43.58 10.54
C ARG A 186 -0.01 -44.82 10.12
N LYS A 187 -0.33 -44.97 8.83
CA LYS A 187 -0.98 -46.17 8.30
C LYS A 187 -0.10 -47.40 8.49
N LYS A 188 1.19 -47.32 8.17
CA LYS A 188 2.15 -48.43 8.37
C LYS A 188 2.27 -48.81 9.84
N LEU A 189 2.38 -47.82 10.73
CA LEU A 189 2.41 -48.03 12.18
C LEU A 189 1.12 -48.69 12.68
N GLY A 190 -0.04 -48.26 12.18
CA GLY A 190 -1.32 -48.88 12.49
C GLY A 190 -1.41 -50.34 12.03
N GLY A 191 -0.83 -50.67 10.87
CA GLY A 191 -0.68 -52.04 10.38
C GLY A 191 0.21 -52.90 11.29
N ALA A 192 1.43 -52.42 11.56
CA ALA A 192 2.38 -53.11 12.43
C ALA A 192 1.83 -53.33 13.85
N ASN A 193 1.08 -52.37 14.40
CA ASN A 193 0.45 -52.52 15.72
C ASN A 193 -0.64 -53.60 15.71
N LYS A 194 -1.42 -53.72 14.63
CA LYS A 194 -2.41 -54.81 14.49
C LYS A 194 -1.70 -56.17 14.42
N GLU A 195 -0.64 -56.28 13.63
CA GLU A 195 0.18 -57.50 13.56
C GLU A 195 0.78 -57.87 14.92
N MET A 196 1.34 -56.90 15.63
CA MET A 196 1.86 -57.09 16.98
C MET A 196 0.78 -57.62 17.94
N THR A 197 -0.42 -57.03 17.91
CA THR A 197 -1.53 -57.51 18.76
C THR A 197 -2.01 -58.91 18.38
N GLN A 198 -1.94 -59.28 17.10
CA GLN A 198 -2.29 -60.63 16.64
C GLN A 198 -1.26 -61.65 17.10
N LEU A 199 0.03 -61.37 16.88
CA LEU A 199 1.12 -62.23 17.36
C LEU A 199 1.09 -62.38 18.88
N HIS A 200 0.81 -61.30 19.62
CA HIS A 200 0.68 -61.38 21.08
C HIS A 200 -0.43 -62.34 21.51
N LYS A 201 -1.61 -62.29 20.86
CA LYS A 201 -2.70 -63.25 21.12
C LYS A 201 -2.30 -64.69 20.81
N GLU A 202 -1.58 -64.91 19.71
CA GLU A 202 -1.10 -66.24 19.33
C GLU A 202 -0.09 -66.78 20.34
N VAL A 203 0.86 -65.96 20.79
CA VAL A 203 1.81 -66.32 21.85
C VAL A 203 1.07 -66.69 23.12
N THR A 204 0.15 -65.85 23.60
CA THR A 204 -0.64 -66.16 24.81
C THR A 204 -1.46 -67.45 24.66
N ALA A 205 -2.01 -67.72 23.48
CA ALA A 205 -2.75 -68.95 23.21
C ALA A 205 -1.83 -70.19 23.23
N ILE A 206 -0.63 -70.09 22.66
CA ILE A 206 0.39 -71.16 22.69
C ILE A 206 0.88 -71.38 24.11
N GLU A 207 1.19 -70.33 24.87
CA GLU A 207 1.60 -70.40 26.28
C GLU A 207 0.54 -71.09 27.15
N THR A 208 -0.73 -70.74 26.95
CA THR A 208 -1.85 -71.37 27.68
C THR A 208 -1.97 -72.86 27.35
N LYS A 209 -1.84 -73.24 26.06
CA LYS A 209 -1.85 -74.65 25.63
C LYS A 209 -0.66 -75.42 26.18
N LEU A 210 0.53 -74.81 26.19
CA LEU A 210 1.75 -75.41 26.73
C LEU A 210 1.59 -75.68 28.23
N GLU A 211 1.06 -74.71 28.98
CA GLU A 211 0.84 -74.86 30.41
C GLU A 211 -0.21 -75.94 30.73
N GLN A 212 -1.28 -76.02 29.94
CA GLN A 212 -2.25 -77.11 30.05
C GLN A 212 -1.59 -78.48 29.83
N LYS A 213 -0.79 -78.65 28.78
CA LYS A 213 -0.09 -79.92 28.51
C LYS A 213 0.94 -80.27 29.60
N ARG A 214 1.61 -79.27 30.20
CA ARG A 214 2.48 -79.48 31.37
C ARG A 214 1.69 -80.00 32.58
N SER A 215 0.55 -79.38 32.86
CA SER A 215 -0.36 -79.81 33.94
C SER A 215 -0.91 -81.22 33.70
N ASP A 216 -1.40 -81.51 32.48
CA ASP A 216 -1.91 -82.83 32.11
C ASP A 216 -0.82 -83.92 32.27
N ARG A 217 0.42 -83.62 31.85
CA ARG A 217 1.57 -84.52 32.03
C ARG A 217 1.87 -84.76 33.51
N HIS A 218 1.92 -83.70 34.32
CA HIS A 218 2.12 -83.82 35.77
C HIS A 218 1.06 -84.72 36.41
N ASN A 219 -0.22 -84.49 36.09
CA ASN A 219 -1.32 -85.28 36.61
C ASN A 219 -1.22 -86.76 36.22
N LEU A 220 -0.80 -87.04 34.97
CA LEU A 220 -0.60 -88.41 34.50
C LEU A 220 0.55 -89.11 35.25
N LEU A 221 1.71 -88.45 35.36
CA LEU A 221 2.87 -88.98 36.06
C LEU A 221 2.59 -89.19 37.56
N GLN A 222 1.88 -88.26 38.19
CA GLN A 222 1.44 -88.38 39.58
C GLN A 222 0.44 -89.53 39.74
N GLY A 223 -0.49 -89.71 38.80
CA GLY A 223 -1.41 -90.84 38.77
C GLY A 223 -0.69 -92.19 38.70
N CYS A 224 0.33 -92.30 37.83
CA CYS A 224 1.17 -93.50 37.76
C CYS A 224 1.89 -93.79 39.09
N LYS A 225 2.43 -92.75 39.75
CA LYS A 225 3.07 -92.88 41.06
C LYS A 225 2.11 -93.37 42.15
N MET A 226 0.90 -92.82 42.20
CA MET A 226 -0.12 -93.19 43.19
C MET A 226 -0.63 -94.63 43.02
N GLN A 227 -0.66 -95.12 41.78
CA GLN A 227 -1.10 -96.48 41.44
C GLN A 227 0.04 -97.51 41.44
N ASP A 228 1.26 -97.11 41.83
CA ASP A 228 2.49 -97.92 41.80
C ASP A 228 2.75 -98.57 40.43
N ILE A 229 2.48 -97.82 39.35
CA ILE A 229 2.76 -98.25 37.98
C ILE A 229 4.24 -98.01 37.68
N LYS A 230 4.97 -99.10 37.41
CA LYS A 230 6.38 -99.03 37.02
C LYS A 230 6.52 -98.59 35.56
N LEU A 231 6.95 -97.35 35.35
CA LEU A 231 7.25 -96.80 34.02
C LEU A 231 8.70 -97.14 33.61
N PRO A 232 8.95 -97.50 32.34
CA PRO A 232 10.30 -97.67 31.82
C PRO A 232 10.94 -96.29 31.57
N LEU A 233 11.93 -95.90 32.38
CA LEU A 233 12.58 -94.60 32.31
C LEU A 233 13.98 -94.72 31.70
N VAL A 234 14.30 -93.88 30.72
CA VAL A 234 15.65 -93.71 30.16
C VAL A 234 16.47 -92.73 31.02
N GLN A 235 15.82 -91.67 31.50
CA GLN A 235 16.46 -90.62 32.31
C GLN A 235 15.44 -89.98 33.27
N GLY A 236 15.91 -89.59 34.46
CA GLY A 236 15.08 -89.00 35.53
C GLY A 236 14.51 -90.03 36.50
N SER A 237 13.91 -89.57 37.61
CA SER A 237 13.25 -90.42 38.60
C SER A 237 11.79 -90.01 38.79
N ILE A 238 10.91 -90.98 39.11
CA ILE A 238 9.50 -90.71 39.46
C ILE A 238 9.37 -89.97 40.81
N GLU A 239 10.46 -89.90 41.59
CA GLU A 239 10.51 -89.14 42.84
C GLU A 239 10.59 -87.62 42.60
N ASP A 240 11.03 -87.18 41.42
CA ASP A 240 11.18 -85.77 41.04
C ASP A 240 9.84 -85.03 40.81
N ILE A 241 8.71 -85.76 40.85
CA ILE A 241 7.35 -85.24 40.71
C ILE A 241 6.75 -84.81 42.07
N SER A 242 7.45 -85.09 43.18
CA SER A 242 7.04 -84.67 44.52
C SER A 242 7.21 -83.15 44.68
N GLN A 243 6.25 -82.47 45.31
CA GLN A 243 6.52 -81.16 45.89
C GLN A 243 7.43 -81.35 47.10
N GLU A 244 8.74 -81.22 46.91
CA GLU A 244 9.64 -81.03 48.04
C GLU A 244 9.37 -79.65 48.64
N GLU A 245 8.93 -79.62 49.91
CA GLU A 245 8.79 -78.39 50.70
C GLU A 245 10.18 -77.81 50.99
N SER A 246 10.75 -77.09 50.04
CA SER A 246 11.91 -76.24 50.31
C SER A 246 11.40 -74.89 50.82
N GLU A 247 11.75 -74.54 52.06
CA GLU A 247 11.25 -73.39 52.86
C GLU A 247 11.62 -71.99 52.32
N GLU A 248 12.20 -71.85 51.14
CA GLU A 248 12.54 -70.54 50.60
C GLU A 248 11.39 -69.92 49.81
N ALA A 249 11.09 -68.67 50.16
CA ALA A 249 9.92 -67.91 49.74
C ALA A 249 9.87 -67.67 48.22
N THR A 250 9.35 -68.65 47.48
CA THR A 250 8.94 -68.46 46.08
C THR A 250 7.42 -68.49 45.98
N THR A 251 6.86 -67.59 45.17
CA THR A 251 5.43 -67.50 44.89
C THR A 251 4.86 -68.84 44.40
N SER A 252 3.56 -69.09 44.61
CA SER A 252 2.91 -70.35 44.21
C SER A 252 3.15 -70.71 42.74
N THR A 253 3.17 -69.71 41.85
CA THR A 253 3.45 -69.87 40.42
C THR A 253 4.89 -70.27 40.10
N GLN A 254 5.87 -69.84 40.91
CA GLN A 254 7.26 -70.23 40.72
C GLN A 254 7.51 -71.68 41.15
N ARG A 255 6.80 -72.16 42.18
CA ARG A 255 6.90 -73.56 42.63
C ARG A 255 6.37 -74.53 41.57
N THR A 256 5.24 -74.24 40.95
CA THR A 256 4.68 -75.06 39.87
C THR A 256 5.57 -75.04 38.62
N SER A 257 6.16 -73.90 38.28
CA SER A 257 7.09 -73.80 37.15
C SER A 257 8.37 -74.63 37.35
N ASN A 258 8.98 -74.58 38.55
CA ASN A 258 10.15 -75.39 38.88
C ASN A 258 9.85 -76.90 38.87
N LEU A 259 8.65 -77.29 39.33
CA LEU A 259 8.17 -78.66 39.25
C LEU A 259 8.09 -79.15 37.80
N TYR A 260 7.44 -78.39 36.91
CA TYR A 260 7.35 -78.74 35.49
C TYR A 260 8.71 -78.77 34.80
N ALA A 261 9.68 -77.97 35.23
CA ALA A 261 11.05 -77.99 34.74
C ALA A 261 11.79 -79.28 35.13
N ARG A 262 11.63 -79.75 36.38
CA ARG A 262 12.18 -81.04 36.83
C ARG A 262 11.58 -82.20 36.04
N GLU A 263 10.26 -82.20 35.86
CA GLU A 263 9.57 -83.23 35.07
C GLU A 263 9.97 -83.25 33.60
N ALA A 264 10.37 -82.10 33.03
CA ALA A 264 10.81 -82.05 31.65
C ALA A 264 12.10 -82.85 31.40
N MET A 265 12.85 -83.19 32.45
CA MET A 265 14.04 -84.04 32.38
C MET A 265 13.74 -85.54 32.47
N ILE A 266 12.47 -85.92 32.70
CA ILE A 266 12.04 -87.32 32.72
C ILE A 266 11.80 -87.77 31.28
N HIS A 267 12.62 -88.71 30.82
CA HIS A 267 12.49 -89.33 29.50
C HIS A 267 12.02 -90.79 29.67
N ILE A 268 10.81 -91.06 29.20
CA ILE A 268 10.20 -92.40 29.20
C ILE A 268 10.70 -93.17 27.96
N ASP A 269 11.02 -94.45 28.14
CA ASP A 269 11.35 -95.34 27.04
C ASP A 269 10.08 -95.83 26.35
N TYR A 270 9.89 -95.44 25.08
CA TYR A 270 8.76 -95.87 24.27
C TYR A 270 9.07 -97.08 23.39
N SER A 271 10.26 -97.68 23.49
CA SER A 271 10.72 -98.74 22.56
C SER A 271 9.84 -99.98 22.54
N GLU A 272 9.22 -100.33 23.68
CA GLU A 272 8.37 -101.52 23.83
C GLU A 272 6.91 -101.32 23.36
N ILE A 273 6.53 -100.10 22.97
CA ILE A 273 5.17 -99.77 22.53
C ILE A 273 5.03 -100.04 21.02
N SER A 274 3.85 -100.48 20.58
CA SER A 274 3.56 -100.72 19.15
C SER A 274 3.56 -99.41 18.35
N GLU A 275 4.01 -99.46 17.09
CA GLU A 275 4.08 -98.27 16.22
C GLU A 275 2.70 -97.61 16.01
N GLU A 276 1.61 -98.37 15.98
CA GLU A 276 0.23 -97.85 15.90
C GLU A 276 -0.13 -96.92 17.06
N LEU A 277 0.40 -97.15 18.26
CA LEU A 277 0.18 -96.31 19.44
C LEU A 277 1.15 -95.12 19.50
N LYS A 278 2.29 -95.17 18.78
CA LYS A 278 3.25 -94.06 18.68
C LYS A 278 2.82 -93.02 17.64
N GLU A 279 2.15 -93.46 16.58
CA GLU A 279 1.71 -92.60 15.48
C GLU A 279 0.43 -91.80 15.79
N ALA A 280 -0.35 -92.23 16.80
CA ALA A 280 -1.53 -91.51 17.29
C ALA A 280 -1.13 -90.16 17.88
N SER A 281 -1.29 -89.09 17.09
CA SER A 281 -0.81 -87.74 17.43
C SER A 281 -1.94 -86.73 17.63
N ALA A 282 -3.16 -87.01 17.15
CA ALA A 282 -4.33 -86.20 17.42
C ALA A 282 -4.92 -86.53 18.80
N ASP A 283 -5.29 -85.50 19.56
CA ASP A 283 -5.86 -85.67 20.92
C ASP A 283 -7.10 -86.58 20.95
N ASP A 284 -7.87 -86.63 19.86
CA ASP A 284 -9.07 -87.47 19.76
C ASP A 284 -8.73 -88.95 19.50
N GLU A 285 -7.69 -89.21 18.69
CA GLU A 285 -7.18 -90.57 18.46
C GLU A 285 -6.58 -91.14 19.75
N ILE A 286 -5.81 -90.33 20.49
CA ILE A 286 -5.21 -90.72 21.77
C ILE A 286 -6.30 -91.04 22.79
N LYS A 287 -7.36 -90.22 22.90
CA LYS A 287 -8.49 -90.47 23.81
C LYS A 287 -9.24 -91.76 23.45
N GLN A 288 -9.45 -91.99 22.16
CA GLN A 288 -10.14 -93.18 21.69
C GLN A 288 -9.34 -94.45 22.03
N GLU A 289 -8.03 -94.46 21.75
CA GLU A 289 -7.17 -95.59 22.11
C GLU A 289 -7.04 -95.78 23.63
N MET A 290 -6.96 -94.69 24.40
CA MET A 290 -6.97 -94.76 25.87
C MET A 290 -8.26 -95.39 26.39
N SER A 291 -9.41 -95.02 25.83
CA SER A 291 -10.71 -95.62 26.18
C SER A 291 -10.75 -97.11 25.85
N ASN A 292 -10.24 -97.52 24.68
CA ASN A 292 -10.17 -98.92 24.27
C ASN A 292 -9.29 -99.74 25.23
N LEU A 293 -8.11 -99.23 25.59
CA LEU A 293 -7.20 -99.89 26.53
C LEU A 293 -7.81 -99.97 27.93
N GLN A 294 -8.45 -98.91 28.40
CA GLN A 294 -9.10 -98.89 29.71
C GLN A 294 -10.27 -99.89 29.79
N GLN A 295 -11.02 -100.06 28.70
CA GLN A 295 -12.05 -101.10 28.61
C GLN A 295 -11.45 -102.51 28.72
N LYS A 296 -10.35 -102.79 28.00
CA LYS A 296 -9.62 -104.07 28.08
C LYS A 296 -9.09 -104.33 29.50
N VAL A 297 -8.52 -103.32 30.16
CA VAL A 297 -8.05 -103.44 31.55
C VAL A 297 -9.22 -103.76 32.48
N THR A 298 -10.36 -103.09 32.32
CA THR A 298 -11.56 -103.33 33.13
C THR A 298 -12.09 -104.75 32.91
N GLU A 299 -12.09 -105.24 31.67
CA GLU A 299 -12.47 -106.61 31.34
C GLU A 299 -11.54 -107.63 31.99
N HIS A 300 -10.21 -107.45 31.88
CA HIS A 300 -9.25 -108.31 32.57
C HIS A 300 -9.38 -108.27 34.09
N HIS A 301 -9.64 -107.10 34.68
CA HIS A 301 -9.91 -106.97 36.11
C HIS A 301 -11.17 -107.73 36.52
N ASN A 302 -12.25 -107.63 35.75
CA ASN A 302 -13.48 -108.39 35.97
C ASN A 302 -13.25 -109.90 35.88
N ILE A 303 -12.39 -110.35 34.95
CA ILE A 303 -11.99 -111.76 34.84
C ILE A 303 -11.23 -112.19 36.10
N LEU A 304 -10.25 -111.40 36.55
CA LEU A 304 -9.47 -111.69 37.77
C LEU A 304 -10.38 -111.76 39.01
N GLN A 305 -11.32 -110.84 39.17
CA GLN A 305 -12.27 -110.82 40.29
C GLN A 305 -13.18 -112.06 40.28
N ARG A 306 -13.60 -112.52 39.09
CA ARG A 306 -14.37 -113.77 38.94
C ARG A 306 -13.57 -115.02 39.30
N ILE A 307 -12.24 -115.02 39.15
CA ILE A 307 -11.36 -116.15 39.50
C ILE A 307 -11.04 -116.17 41.00
N ALA A 308 -10.95 -115.01 41.66
CA ALA A 308 -10.74 -114.93 43.10
C ALA A 308 -11.95 -115.42 43.93
N ALA A 309 -13.17 -115.15 43.47
CA ALA A 309 -14.42 -115.53 44.15
C ALA A 309 -14.65 -117.05 44.36
N PRO A 310 -14.41 -117.96 43.40
CA PRO A 310 -14.55 -119.40 43.62
C PRO A 310 -13.56 -119.95 44.63
N ASN A 311 -12.39 -119.31 44.79
CA ASN A 311 -11.36 -119.76 45.73
C ASN A 311 -11.78 -119.51 47.19
N MET A 312 -12.48 -118.40 47.48
CA MET A 312 -13.01 -118.12 48.82
C MET A 312 -14.05 -119.14 49.29
N LYS A 313 -15.01 -119.49 48.43
CA LYS A 313 -16.02 -120.53 48.75
C LYS A 313 -15.42 -121.93 48.89
N ALA A 314 -14.33 -122.21 48.17
CA ALA A 314 -13.59 -123.46 48.33
C ALA A 314 -12.83 -123.49 49.66
N MET A 315 -12.25 -122.36 50.08
CA MET A 315 -11.54 -122.21 51.35
C MET A 315 -12.51 -122.34 52.55
N GLU A 316 -13.67 -121.68 52.51
CA GLU A 316 -14.73 -121.81 53.53
C GLU A 316 -15.26 -123.25 53.66
N LYS A 317 -15.39 -123.97 52.53
CA LYS A 317 -15.77 -125.39 52.54
C LYS A 317 -14.68 -126.29 53.12
N LEU A 318 -13.41 -125.99 52.86
CA LEU A 318 -12.28 -126.71 53.44
C LEU A 318 -12.18 -126.50 54.96
N ASP A 319 -12.41 -125.28 55.43
CA ASP A 319 -12.46 -124.98 56.86
C ASP A 319 -13.66 -125.68 57.53
N SER A 320 -14.84 -125.68 56.89
CA SER A 320 -15.99 -126.44 57.40
C SER A 320 -15.76 -127.96 57.45
N VAL A 321 -15.01 -128.52 56.49
CA VAL A 321 -14.61 -129.95 56.50
C VAL A 321 -13.58 -130.21 57.60
N ARG A 322 -12.64 -129.27 57.83
CA ARG A 322 -11.66 -129.34 58.92
C ARG A 322 -12.35 -129.34 60.28
N ASP A 323 -13.29 -128.43 60.51
CA ASP A 323 -14.03 -128.33 61.77
C ASP A 323 -14.83 -129.62 62.05
N LYS A 324 -15.53 -130.15 61.03
CA LYS A 324 -16.24 -131.43 61.15
C LYS A 324 -15.30 -132.61 61.43
N PHE A 325 -14.13 -132.64 60.80
CA PHE A 325 -13.13 -133.67 61.06
C PHE A 325 -12.64 -133.61 62.52
N GLN A 326 -12.43 -132.40 63.03
CA GLN A 326 -11.99 -132.15 64.39
C GLN A 326 -13.05 -132.61 65.42
N GLU A 327 -14.33 -132.28 65.20
CA GLU A 327 -15.46 -132.79 66.01
C GLU A 327 -15.55 -134.32 66.01
N THR A 328 -15.40 -134.97 64.84
CA THR A 328 -15.40 -136.45 64.79
C THR A 328 -14.21 -137.07 65.52
N SER A 329 -13.03 -136.45 65.45
CA SER A 329 -11.83 -136.94 66.14
C SER A 329 -11.94 -136.82 67.66
N GLU A 330 -12.61 -135.78 68.15
CA GLU A 330 -12.91 -135.62 69.57
C GLU A 330 -13.98 -136.61 70.04
N GLY A 331 -15.02 -136.84 69.21
CA GLY A 331 -16.04 -137.85 69.47
C GLY A 331 -15.50 -139.29 69.54
N GLU A 332 -14.48 -139.63 68.74
CA GLU A 332 -13.81 -140.93 68.81
C GLU A 332 -12.93 -141.07 70.06
N ARG A 333 -12.15 -140.05 70.45
CA ARG A 333 -11.40 -140.05 71.72
C ARG A 333 -12.31 -140.23 72.94
N GLN A 334 -13.50 -139.65 72.90
CA GLN A 334 -14.46 -139.76 74.00
C GLN A 334 -15.09 -141.16 74.07
N ARG A 335 -15.23 -141.88 72.95
CA ARG A 335 -15.67 -143.28 72.92
C ARG A 335 -14.58 -144.25 73.37
N GLU A 336 -13.32 -144.03 73.00
CA GLU A 336 -12.19 -144.82 73.53
C GLU A 336 -12.04 -144.65 75.05
N SER A 337 -12.22 -143.44 75.57
CA SER A 337 -12.20 -143.19 77.01
C SER A 337 -13.32 -143.91 77.78
N VAL A 338 -14.51 -144.09 77.18
CA VAL A 338 -15.64 -144.78 77.84
C VAL A 338 -15.46 -146.30 77.78
N CYS A 339 -14.83 -146.84 76.73
CA CYS A 339 -14.58 -148.28 76.61
C CYS A 339 -13.51 -148.78 77.60
N VAL A 340 -12.49 -147.95 77.90
CA VAL A 340 -11.43 -148.29 78.87
C VAL A 340 -11.94 -148.29 80.33
N CYS A 341 -12.97 -147.50 80.66
CA CYS A 341 -13.51 -147.46 82.02
C CYS A 341 -14.42 -148.64 82.40
N VAL A 342 -14.98 -149.38 81.43
CA VAL A 342 -15.91 -150.51 81.71
C VAL A 342 -15.16 -151.82 81.95
N CYS A 343 -13.93 -152.00 81.48
CA CYS A 343 -13.17 -153.24 81.62
C CYS A 343 -12.25 -153.32 82.87
N ALA A 344 -12.31 -152.37 83.80
CA ALA A 344 -11.36 -152.27 84.92
C ALA A 344 -11.93 -152.55 86.33
N SER A 345 -13.19 -153.00 86.45
CA SER A 345 -13.79 -153.35 87.76
C SER A 345 -14.76 -154.53 87.64
N GLU A 346 -14.25 -155.69 87.24
CA GLU A 346 -14.76 -157.02 87.65
C GLU A 346 -13.72 -157.68 88.55
#